data_AF-A0A2P0QLE1-F1
#
_entry.id   AF-A0A2P0QLE1-F1
#
_cell.length_a   1.000
_cell.length_b   1.000
_cell.length_c   1.000
_cell.angle_alpha   90.00
_cell.angle_beta   90.00
_cell.angle_gamma   90.00
#
_symmetry.space_group_name_H-M   'P 1'
#
loop_
_entity.id
_entity.type
_entity.pdbx_description
1 polymer ?
#
loop_
_entity_poly.entity_id
_entity_poly.type
_entity_poly.pdbx_seq_one_letter_code
_entity_poly.pdbx_strand_id
1 'polypeptide(L)'
;GGLAVEVEAPVIRLVCGIKPEKLGDLEGVLDYLESQITCLLSATHTGQEGNNLDLESKVLHAGMIDQVGMEVADIAQISAFGYPKADPDAPLVDLGMATVDTTKPVILIIGHNVPPAINIVDYLSAHRLSDEVEVTGICCTA
;
A
#
# COMPACT_ATOMS: atom_id res chain seq x y z
N GLY A 1 15.25 -3.75 -0.38
CA GLY A 1 16.55 -3.58 -1.04
C GLY A 1 17.59 -4.31 -0.23
N GLY A 2 18.62 -4.91 -0.84
CA GLY A 2 19.72 -5.54 -0.11
C GLY A 2 20.55 -4.52 0.70
N LEU A 3 21.87 -4.66 0.70
CA LEU A 3 22.81 -3.72 1.34
C LEU A 3 22.78 -2.28 0.79
N ALA A 4 21.87 -1.95 -0.12
CA ALA A 4 21.74 -0.64 -0.74
C ALA A 4 20.85 0.34 0.06
N VAL A 5 20.12 -0.14 1.07
CA VAL A 5 19.22 0.67 1.90
C VAL A 5 19.61 0.51 3.36
N GLU A 6 20.16 1.58 3.95
CA GLU A 6 20.62 1.61 5.35
C GLU A 6 19.46 1.72 6.36
N VAL A 7 18.34 2.32 5.93
CA VAL A 7 17.13 2.49 6.74
C VAL A 7 15.90 2.14 5.90
N GLU A 8 15.38 0.93 6.13
CA GLU A 8 14.35 0.25 5.35
C GLU A 8 12.91 0.61 5.74
N ALA A 9 12.69 0.99 7.01
CA ALA A 9 11.39 1.36 7.57
C ALA A 9 11.51 2.63 8.43
N PRO A 10 11.94 3.77 7.85
CA PRO A 10 12.27 4.96 8.62
C PRO A 10 11.11 5.50 9.46
N VAL A 11 9.87 5.45 8.96
CA VAL A 11 8.72 6.04 9.67
C VAL A 11 8.30 5.16 10.85
N ILE A 12 8.19 3.85 10.64
CA ILE A 12 7.93 2.85 11.70
C ILE A 12 9.02 2.92 12.77
N ARG A 13 10.30 2.99 12.36
CA ARG A 13 11.43 3.09 13.31
C ARG A 13 11.36 4.36 14.15
N LEU A 14 10.96 5.48 13.56
CA LEU A 14 10.82 6.77 14.25
C LEU A 14 9.64 6.78 15.22
N VAL A 15 8.46 6.33 14.77
CA VAL A 15 7.20 6.48 15.51
C VAL A 15 6.99 5.33 16.50
N CYS A 16 7.23 4.10 16.07
CA CYS A 16 6.99 2.90 16.87
C CYS A 16 8.24 2.40 17.60
N GLY A 17 9.43 2.91 17.26
CA GLY A 17 10.68 2.57 17.94
C GLY A 17 11.18 1.14 17.70
N ILE A 18 10.63 0.45 16.70
CA ILE A 18 10.99 -0.93 16.34
C ILE A 18 11.65 -0.98 14.97
N LYS A 19 12.51 -1.97 14.77
CA LYS A 19 13.06 -2.32 13.45
C LYS A 19 12.36 -3.60 12.97
N PRO A 20 11.40 -3.53 12.03
CA PRO A 20 10.72 -4.72 11.53
C PRO A 20 11.65 -5.55 10.63
N GLU A 21 11.74 -6.86 10.85
CA GLU A 21 12.57 -7.78 10.04
C GLU A 21 11.75 -8.88 9.36
N LYS A 22 10.56 -9.19 9.87
CA LYS A 22 9.59 -10.13 9.29
C LYS A 22 8.19 -9.53 9.23
N LEU A 23 7.33 -10.07 8.38
CA LEU A 23 5.93 -9.61 8.24
C LEU A 23 5.18 -9.60 9.58
N GLY A 24 5.41 -10.60 10.44
CA GLY A 24 4.78 -10.65 11.76
C GLY A 24 5.19 -9.51 12.69
N ASP A 25 6.30 -8.83 12.46
CA ASP A 25 6.70 -7.66 13.28
C ASP A 25 5.80 -6.44 12.99
N LEU A 26 5.11 -6.43 11.84
CA LEU A 26 4.18 -5.36 11.47
C LEU A 26 2.85 -5.44 12.22
N GLU A 27 2.51 -6.58 12.82
CA GLU A 27 1.26 -6.75 13.60
C GLU A 27 1.19 -5.76 14.76
N GLY A 28 2.27 -5.61 15.53
CA GLY A 28 2.32 -4.64 16.63
C GLY A 28 2.25 -3.19 16.17
N VAL A 29 2.68 -2.90 14.93
CA VAL A 29 2.51 -1.57 14.32
C VAL A 29 1.05 -1.35 13.96
N LEU A 30 0.40 -2.32 13.33
CA LEU A 30 -1.02 -2.25 12.97
C LEU A 30 -1.90 -2.05 14.21
N ASP A 31 -1.66 -2.80 15.28
CA ASP A 31 -2.36 -2.64 16.57
C ASP A 31 -2.25 -1.21 17.10
N TYR A 32 -1.06 -0.61 17.00
CA TYR A 32 -0.84 0.78 17.38
C TYR A 32 -1.65 1.73 16.48
N LEU A 33 -1.59 1.59 15.16
CA LEU A 33 -2.31 2.44 14.22
C LEU A 33 -3.83 2.38 14.43
N GLU A 34 -4.38 1.18 14.57
CA GLU A 34 -5.81 0.96 14.82
C GLU A 34 -6.26 1.62 16.13
N SER A 35 -5.44 1.51 17.19
CA SER A 35 -5.69 2.20 18.45
C SER A 35 -5.71 3.72 18.27
N GLN A 36 -4.73 4.29 17.58
CA GLN A 36 -4.65 5.73 17.34
C GLN A 36 -5.80 6.25 16.47
N ILE A 37 -6.16 5.53 15.41
CA ILE A 37 -7.30 5.86 14.54
C ILE A 37 -8.60 5.84 15.34
N THR A 38 -8.79 4.85 16.22
CA THR A 38 -9.97 4.77 17.09
C THR A 38 -10.06 6.00 18.00
N CYS A 39 -8.95 6.43 18.59
CA CYS A 39 -8.90 7.65 19.40
C CYS A 39 -9.21 8.91 18.57
N LEU A 40 -8.61 9.03 17.37
CA LEU A 40 -8.85 10.17 16.47
C LEU A 40 -10.32 10.24 16.04
N LEU A 41 -10.93 9.11 15.68
CA LEU A 41 -12.35 9.02 15.35
C LEU A 41 -13.23 9.41 16.54
N SER A 42 -12.85 9.00 17.76
CA SER A 42 -13.61 9.41 18.94
C SER A 42 -13.64 10.93 19.11
N ALA A 43 -12.55 11.64 18.78
CA ALA A 43 -12.49 13.09 18.88
C ALA A 43 -13.42 13.83 17.90
N THR A 44 -13.90 13.16 16.84
CA THR A 44 -14.85 13.75 15.89
C THR A 44 -16.30 13.68 16.36
N HIS A 45 -16.58 13.02 17.48
CA HIS A 45 -17.94 12.94 18.02
C HIS A 45 -18.35 14.28 18.64
N THR A 46 -19.63 14.64 18.51
CA THR A 46 -20.19 15.85 19.12
C THR A 46 -19.91 15.89 20.62
N GLY A 47 -19.42 17.04 21.11
CA GLY A 47 -19.12 17.26 22.52
C GLY A 47 -17.77 16.70 22.97
N GLN A 48 -16.88 16.28 22.05
CA GLN A 48 -15.50 15.88 22.35
C GLN A 48 -14.54 17.07 22.23
N GLU A 49 -13.68 17.10 21.20
CA GLU A 49 -12.71 18.19 21.05
C GLU A 49 -13.39 19.48 20.58
N GLY A 50 -13.23 20.54 21.37
CA GLY A 50 -13.87 21.85 21.12
C GLY A 50 -12.87 22.96 20.80
N ASN A 51 -11.57 22.72 21.00
CA ASN A 51 -10.53 23.67 20.71
C ASN A 51 -9.96 23.43 19.30
N ASN A 52 -9.92 24.48 18.48
CA ASN A 52 -9.42 24.39 17.11
C ASN A 52 -7.93 24.02 17.04
N LEU A 53 -7.10 24.55 17.93
CA LEU A 53 -5.66 24.26 17.94
C LEU A 53 -5.40 22.81 18.34
N ASP A 54 -6.17 22.28 19.30
CA ASP A 54 -6.07 20.88 19.72
C ASP A 54 -6.59 19.93 18.62
N LEU A 55 -7.57 20.37 17.81
CA LEU A 55 -8.06 19.63 16.65
C LEU A 55 -7.02 19.64 15.51
N GLU A 56 -6.41 20.78 15.20
CA GLU A 56 -5.33 20.87 14.23
C GLU A 56 -4.15 20.00 14.63
N SER A 57 -3.78 19.99 15.92
CA SER A 57 -2.77 19.07 16.43
C SER A 57 -3.13 17.60 16.25
N LYS A 58 -4.42 17.23 16.38
CA LYS A 58 -4.90 15.86 16.11
C LYS A 58 -4.86 15.52 14.61
N VAL A 59 -5.09 16.49 13.73
CA VAL A 59 -4.92 16.29 12.27
C VAL A 59 -3.46 16.05 11.93
N LEU A 60 -2.52 16.78 12.53
CA LEU A 60 -1.09 16.51 12.37
C LEU A 60 -0.70 15.11 12.87
N HIS A 61 -1.28 14.68 14.00
CA HIS A 61 -1.12 13.30 14.48
C HIS A 61 -1.67 12.29 13.49
N ALA A 62 -2.87 12.50 12.95
CA ALA A 62 -3.47 11.63 11.93
C ALA A 62 -2.58 11.50 10.68
N GLY A 63 -1.97 12.59 10.21
CA GLY A 63 -1.04 12.55 9.08
C GLY A 63 0.24 11.74 9.37
N MET A 64 0.73 11.77 10.61
CA MET A 64 1.85 10.93 11.03
C MET A 64 1.45 9.44 11.07
N ILE A 65 0.27 9.12 11.58
CA ILE A 65 -0.29 7.76 11.58
C ILE A 65 -0.51 7.24 10.15
N ASP A 66 -0.99 8.09 9.25
CA ASP A 66 -1.16 7.77 7.82
C ASP A 66 0.17 7.38 7.15
N GLN A 67 1.24 8.14 7.40
CA GLN A 67 2.58 7.82 6.89
C GLN A 67 3.09 6.45 7.38
N VAL A 68 2.87 6.13 8.67
CA VAL A 68 3.24 4.81 9.21
C VAL A 68 2.42 3.71 8.52
N GLY A 69 1.11 3.93 8.33
CA GLY A 69 0.24 2.97 7.64
C GLY A 69 0.64 2.72 6.18
N MET A 70 1.01 3.77 5.43
CA MET A 70 1.51 3.64 4.07
C MET A 70 2.81 2.83 4.02
N GLU A 71 3.75 3.08 4.94
CA GLU A 71 5.00 2.32 5.01
C GLU A 71 4.75 0.84 5.33
N VAL A 72 3.82 0.52 6.24
CA VAL A 72 3.41 -0.86 6.52
C VAL A 72 2.83 -1.54 5.27
N ALA A 73 1.90 -0.88 4.57
CA ALA A 73 1.25 -1.44 3.40
C ALA A 73 2.26 -1.75 2.29
N ASP A 74 3.16 -0.82 2.00
CA ASP A 74 4.15 -0.97 0.92
C ASP A 74 5.21 -2.04 1.26
N ILE A 75 5.77 -2.01 2.49
CA ILE A 75 6.73 -3.03 2.94
C ILE A 75 6.13 -4.44 2.86
N ALA A 76 4.88 -4.60 3.29
CA ALA A 76 4.20 -5.90 3.25
C ALA A 76 4.05 -6.41 1.82
N GLN A 77 3.58 -5.56 0.90
CA GLN A 77 3.36 -5.93 -0.50
C GLN A 77 4.68 -6.19 -1.24
N ILE A 78 5.70 -5.34 -1.09
CA ILE A 78 7.02 -5.54 -1.69
C ILE A 78 7.66 -6.84 -1.21
N SER A 79 7.51 -7.15 0.08
CA SER A 79 8.08 -8.35 0.68
C SER A 79 7.36 -9.63 0.25
N ALA A 80 6.03 -9.58 0.12
CA ALA A 80 5.21 -10.76 -0.17
C ALA A 80 5.08 -11.06 -1.67
N PHE A 81 5.02 -10.04 -2.54
CA PHE A 81 4.71 -10.18 -3.96
C PHE A 81 5.90 -10.02 -4.90
N GLY A 82 7.11 -9.86 -4.35
CA GLY A 82 8.33 -9.83 -5.15
C GLY A 82 8.47 -8.59 -6.02
N TYR A 83 7.89 -7.45 -5.60
CA TYR A 83 8.03 -6.18 -6.31
C TYR A 83 9.49 -5.70 -6.38
N PRO A 84 9.81 -4.78 -7.31
CA PRO A 84 11.13 -4.18 -7.41
C PRO A 84 11.60 -3.58 -6.08
N LYS A 85 12.86 -3.83 -5.71
CA LYS A 85 13.41 -3.51 -4.38
C LYS A 85 14.47 -2.42 -4.47
N ALA A 86 14.05 -1.15 -4.54
CA ALA A 86 14.93 0.00 -4.79
C ALA A 86 15.77 -0.22 -6.06
N ASP A 87 15.12 -0.71 -7.11
CA ASP A 87 15.74 -1.07 -8.38
C ASP A 87 15.75 0.16 -9.31
N PRO A 88 16.93 0.70 -9.69
CA PRO A 88 17.00 1.82 -10.64
C PRO A 88 16.57 1.40 -12.06
N ASP A 89 16.57 0.11 -12.37
CA ASP A 89 16.29 -0.45 -13.69
C ASP A 89 14.94 -1.20 -13.72
N ALA A 90 13.98 -0.77 -12.88
CA ALA A 90 12.63 -1.33 -12.87
C ALA A 90 12.01 -1.31 -14.28
N PRO A 91 11.28 -2.38 -14.69
CA PRO A 91 10.81 -2.53 -16.05
C PRO A 91 9.82 -1.42 -16.44
N LEU A 92 9.91 -0.99 -17.70
CA LEU A 92 8.91 -0.11 -18.28
C LEU A 92 7.61 -0.88 -18.52
N VAL A 93 6.50 -0.22 -18.23
CA VAL A 93 5.14 -0.72 -18.52
C VAL A 93 4.42 0.26 -19.44
N ASP A 94 3.61 -0.28 -20.34
CA ASP A 94 2.80 0.52 -21.25
C ASP A 94 1.65 1.18 -20.49
N LEU A 95 1.45 2.48 -20.69
CA LEU A 95 0.47 3.27 -19.96
C LEU A 95 -0.40 4.13 -20.89
N GLY A 96 -1.70 4.15 -20.61
CA GLY A 96 -2.69 4.95 -21.32
C GLY A 96 -3.69 4.09 -22.08
N MET A 97 -4.89 4.62 -22.31
CA MET A 97 -6.01 3.84 -22.89
C MET A 97 -5.70 3.23 -24.26
N ALA A 98 -4.76 3.80 -25.01
CA ALA A 98 -4.40 3.35 -26.35
C ALA A 98 -3.54 2.08 -26.37
N THR A 99 -3.03 1.62 -25.21
CA THR A 99 -2.21 0.42 -25.11
C THR A 99 -3.04 -0.86 -25.02
N VAL A 100 -4.33 -0.72 -24.68
CA VAL A 100 -5.26 -1.84 -24.47
C VAL A 100 -5.74 -2.41 -25.81
N ASP A 101 -5.46 -3.69 -26.05
CA ASP A 101 -6.00 -4.41 -27.21
C ASP A 101 -7.47 -4.80 -26.99
N THR A 102 -8.35 -3.94 -27.47
CA THR A 102 -9.81 -4.14 -27.38
C THR A 102 -10.36 -5.22 -28.33
N THR A 103 -9.51 -5.87 -29.13
CA THR A 103 -9.91 -7.06 -29.90
C THR A 103 -9.94 -8.34 -29.05
N LYS A 104 -9.28 -8.33 -27.89
CA LYS A 104 -9.28 -9.41 -26.88
C LYS A 104 -10.35 -9.16 -25.80
N PRO A 105 -10.80 -10.19 -25.06
CA PRO A 105 -11.53 -9.97 -23.81
C PRO A 105 -10.70 -9.14 -22.83
N VAL A 106 -11.32 -8.10 -22.26
CA VAL A 106 -10.64 -7.16 -21.34
C VAL A 106 -11.16 -7.34 -19.92
N ILE A 107 -10.24 -7.54 -18.98
CA ILE A 107 -10.48 -7.49 -17.54
C ILE A 107 -9.92 -6.16 -17.02
N LEU A 108 -10.82 -5.25 -16.63
CA LEU A 108 -10.47 -3.96 -16.04
C LEU A 108 -10.55 -4.04 -14.51
N ILE A 109 -9.45 -3.74 -13.83
CA ILE A 109 -9.33 -3.75 -12.38
C ILE A 109 -9.30 -2.31 -11.87
N ILE A 110 -10.18 -1.96 -10.94
CA ILE A 110 -10.26 -0.60 -10.39
C ILE A 110 -10.19 -0.68 -8.87
N GLY A 111 -9.18 -0.07 -8.27
CA GLY A 111 -9.02 -0.09 -6.82
C GLY A 111 -7.61 0.20 -6.33
N HIS A 112 -7.35 -0.24 -5.10
CA HIS A 112 -6.09 0.02 -4.39
C HIS A 112 -5.43 -1.26 -3.84
N ASN A 113 -6.22 -2.30 -3.55
CA ASN A 113 -5.69 -3.54 -2.99
C ASN A 113 -5.35 -4.52 -4.12
N VAL A 114 -4.06 -4.79 -4.29
CA VAL A 114 -3.50 -5.56 -5.41
C VAL A 114 -3.64 -7.11 -5.35
N PRO A 115 -3.86 -7.80 -4.21
CA PRO A 115 -3.94 -9.26 -4.18
C PRO A 115 -4.98 -9.89 -5.12
N PRO A 116 -6.20 -9.33 -5.30
CA PRO A 116 -7.13 -9.84 -6.32
C PRO A 116 -6.56 -9.76 -7.73
N ALA A 117 -5.84 -8.68 -8.07
CA ALA A 117 -5.21 -8.52 -9.38
C ALA A 117 -4.11 -9.55 -9.61
N ILE A 118 -3.25 -9.79 -8.61
CA ILE A 118 -2.20 -10.82 -8.66
C ILE A 118 -2.82 -12.19 -8.92
N ASN A 119 -3.88 -12.56 -8.21
CA ASN A 119 -4.54 -13.86 -8.42
C ASN A 119 -5.11 -14.02 -9.83
N ILE A 120 -5.66 -12.95 -10.43
CA ILE A 120 -6.13 -12.97 -11.81
C ILE A 120 -4.96 -13.21 -12.77
N VAL A 121 -3.87 -12.46 -12.63
CA VAL A 121 -2.67 -12.58 -13.47
C VAL A 121 -2.03 -13.96 -13.33
N ASP A 122 -1.87 -14.46 -12.11
CA ASP A 122 -1.32 -15.79 -11.83
C ASP A 122 -2.18 -16.89 -12.45
N TYR A 123 -3.51 -16.78 -12.35
CA TYR A 123 -4.43 -17.72 -12.97
C TYR A 123 -4.28 -17.73 -14.50
N LEU A 124 -4.24 -16.57 -15.15
CA LEU A 124 -4.07 -16.48 -16.60
C LEU A 124 -2.73 -17.06 -17.04
N SER A 125 -1.66 -16.76 -16.32
CA SER A 125 -0.32 -17.29 -16.57
C SER A 125 -0.28 -18.82 -16.46
N ALA A 126 -0.84 -19.38 -15.38
CA ALA A 126 -0.91 -20.82 -15.14
C ALA A 126 -1.72 -21.57 -16.21
N HIS A 127 -2.69 -20.90 -16.85
CA HIS A 127 -3.54 -21.47 -17.90
C HIS A 127 -3.12 -21.07 -19.32
N ARG A 128 -1.98 -20.39 -19.49
CA ARG A 128 -1.46 -19.91 -20.80
C ARG A 128 -2.43 -18.98 -21.54
N LEU A 129 -3.16 -18.16 -20.79
CA LEU A 129 -4.14 -17.20 -21.31
C LEU A 129 -3.62 -15.76 -21.33
N SER A 130 -2.36 -15.52 -20.93
CA SER A 130 -1.78 -14.18 -20.83
C SER A 130 -1.77 -13.40 -22.15
N ASP A 131 -1.63 -14.09 -23.28
CA ASP A 131 -1.67 -13.45 -24.61
C ASP A 131 -3.10 -13.35 -25.18
N GLU A 132 -4.07 -14.03 -24.57
CA GLU A 132 -5.45 -14.12 -25.05
C GLU A 132 -6.41 -13.17 -24.34
N VAL A 133 -6.09 -12.79 -23.10
CA VAL A 133 -6.90 -11.91 -22.27
C VAL A 133 -6.10 -10.67 -21.90
N GLU A 134 -6.70 -9.51 -22.12
CA GLU A 134 -6.11 -8.24 -21.75
C GLU A 134 -6.44 -7.93 -20.28
N VAL A 135 -5.43 -7.72 -19.44
CA VAL A 135 -5.62 -7.30 -18.04
C VAL A 135 -5.07 -5.88 -17.89
N THR A 136 -5.91 -4.96 -17.44
CA THR A 136 -5.55 -3.55 -17.30
C THR A 136 -6.11 -3.00 -15.98
N GLY A 137 -5.51 -1.92 -15.48
CA GLY A 137 -5.87 -1.34 -14.19
C GLY A 137 -6.11 0.17 -14.23
N ILE A 138 -6.86 0.65 -13.25
CA ILE A 138 -7.07 2.08 -12.95
C ILE A 138 -6.83 2.30 -11.45
N CYS A 139 -6.17 3.43 -11.12
CA CYS A 139 -5.71 3.82 -9.78
C CYS A 139 -4.48 3.00 -9.31
N CYS A 140 -4.31 2.80 -8.00
CA CYS A 140 -3.09 2.18 -7.43
C CYS A 140 -2.96 0.68 -7.71
N THR A 141 -4.04 0.00 -8.07
CA THR A 141 -3.98 -1.43 -8.45
C THR A 141 -3.53 -1.68 -9.89
N ALA A 142 -3.25 -0.61 -10.65
CA ALA A 142 -2.80 -0.66 -12.03
C ALA A 142 -1.34 -1.07 -12.18
#